data_AF-A0A932Y1U5-F1
#
_entry.id   AF-A0A932Y1U5-F1
#
_cell.length_a   1.000
_cell.length_b   1.000
_cell.length_c   1.000
_cell.angle_alpha   90.00
_cell.angle_beta   90.00
_cell.angle_gamma   90.00
#
_symmetry.space_group_name_H-M   'P 1'
#
loop_
_entity.id
_entity.type
_entity.pdbx_description
1 polymer ?
#
loop_
_entity_poly.entity_id
_entity_poly.type
_entity_poly.pdbx_seq_one_letter_code
_entity_poly.pdbx_strand_id
1 'polypeptide(L)'
;MMQKEFLLNLNRVREQSGRIWGDGVSSLGIKVWLVLLGITGVSLGWVYGRLPPEVPLWFSRPWGEMQLGLKGWLLVLPGSILVIDIVAATGAGLIYGREKLLARMVVWGTVVIDFLLSYALIRILLLVG
;
A
#
# COMPACT_ATOMS: atom_id res chain seq x y z
N MET A 1 12.33 20.29 -29.45
CA MET A 1 10.93 20.63 -29.09
C MET A 1 10.35 19.62 -28.10
N MET A 2 10.42 18.32 -28.37
CA MET A 2 9.92 17.21 -27.51
C MET A 2 10.46 17.21 -26.06
N GLN A 3 11.75 17.52 -25.84
CA GLN A 3 12.35 17.53 -24.51
C GLN A 3 11.77 18.63 -23.58
N LYS A 4 11.38 19.79 -24.13
CA LYS A 4 10.83 20.90 -23.33
C LYS A 4 9.42 20.58 -22.82
N GLU A 5 8.60 19.92 -23.64
CA GLU A 5 7.26 19.49 -23.23
C GLU A 5 7.29 18.41 -22.15
N PHE A 6 8.21 17.45 -22.27
CA PHE A 6 8.39 16.42 -21.25
C PHE A 6 8.73 17.02 -19.88
N LEU A 7 9.68 17.96 -19.84
CA LEU A 7 10.07 18.65 -18.61
C LEU A 7 8.94 19.52 -18.04
N LEU A 8 8.16 20.18 -18.90
CA LEU A 8 6.97 20.93 -18.51
C LEU A 8 5.91 20.04 -17.86
N ASN A 9 5.67 18.84 -18.42
CA ASN A 9 4.74 17.88 -17.84
C ASN A 9 5.22 17.37 -16.48
N LEU A 10 6.50 16.99 -16.35
CA LEU A 10 7.07 16.57 -15.06
C LEU A 10 6.94 17.65 -13.97
N ASN A 11 7.20 18.91 -14.31
CA ASN A 11 7.06 20.02 -13.37
C ASN A 11 5.60 20.21 -12.92
N ARG A 12 4.63 20.09 -13.83
CA ARG A 12 3.20 20.12 -13.46
C ARG A 12 2.83 18.98 -12.54
N VAL A 13 3.28 17.75 -12.83
CA VAL A 13 3.02 16.59 -11.95
C VAL A 13 3.57 16.85 -10.56
N ARG A 14 4.82 17.31 -10.46
CA ARG A 14 5.46 17.64 -9.18
C ARG A 14 4.68 18.71 -8.40
N GLU A 15 4.27 19.78 -9.06
CA GLU A 15 3.52 20.87 -8.44
C GLU A 15 2.12 20.40 -7.98
N GLN A 16 1.42 19.63 -8.81
CA GLN A 16 0.12 19.05 -8.46
C GLN A 16 0.22 18.05 -7.32
N SER A 17 1.22 17.17 -7.32
CA SER A 17 1.51 16.30 -6.19
C SER A 17 1.73 17.12 -4.91
N GLY A 18 2.55 18.18 -4.96
CA GLY A 18 2.77 19.07 -3.82
C GLY A 18 1.48 19.67 -3.24
N ARG A 19 0.50 19.97 -4.09
CA ARG A 19 -0.81 20.49 -3.65
C ARG A 19 -1.66 19.46 -2.91
N ILE A 20 -1.51 18.17 -3.19
CA ILE A 20 -2.18 17.09 -2.44
C ILE A 20 -1.61 16.96 -1.04
N TRP A 21 -0.29 17.05 -0.93
CA TRP A 21 0.38 17.03 0.37
C TRP A 21 0.00 18.23 1.25
N GLY A 22 -0.36 19.37 0.65
CA GLY A 22 -0.88 20.54 1.35
C GLY A 22 -2.37 20.46 1.72
N ASP A 23 -3.12 19.50 1.17
CA ASP A 23 -4.54 19.31 1.47
C ASP A 23 -4.71 18.54 2.78
N GLY A 24 -5.42 19.10 3.76
CA GLY A 24 -5.57 18.48 5.08
C GLY A 24 -6.21 17.08 5.02
N VAL A 25 -7.21 16.89 4.16
CA VAL A 25 -7.92 15.61 4.02
C VAL A 25 -7.07 14.56 3.32
N SER A 26 -6.41 14.93 2.23
CA SER A 26 -5.57 14.01 1.45
C SER A 26 -4.27 13.67 2.19
N SER A 27 -3.62 14.66 2.82
CA SER A 27 -2.41 14.44 3.61
C SER A 27 -2.65 13.56 4.84
N LEU A 28 -3.84 13.64 5.45
CA LEU A 28 -4.23 12.71 6.50
C LEU A 28 -4.32 11.28 5.97
N GLY A 29 -5.01 11.06 4.84
CA GLY A 29 -5.10 9.75 4.20
C GLY A 29 -3.73 9.16 3.87
N ILE A 30 -2.82 9.97 3.30
CA ILE A 30 -1.44 9.53 2.98
C ILE A 30 -0.66 9.15 4.25
N LYS A 31 -0.81 9.91 5.35
CA LYS A 31 -0.17 9.53 6.62
C LYS A 31 -0.71 8.19 7.14
N VAL A 32 -2.00 7.94 6.98
CA VAL A 32 -2.62 6.66 7.34
C VAL A 32 -2.06 5.53 6.49
N TRP A 33 -1.87 5.70 5.17
CA TRP A 33 -1.17 4.71 4.32
C TRP A 33 0.19 4.34 4.88
N LEU A 34 1.03 5.35 5.16
CA LEU A 34 2.38 5.14 5.69
C LEU A 34 2.36 4.43 7.05
N VAL A 35 1.38 4.74 7.91
CA VAL A 35 1.20 4.04 9.19
C VAL A 35 0.80 2.58 8.96
N LEU A 36 -0.14 2.29 8.05
CA LEU A 36 -0.57 0.92 7.74
C LEU A 36 0.55 0.09 7.10
N LEU A 37 1.28 0.67 6.15
CA LEU A 37 2.48 0.06 5.59
C LEU A 37 3.52 -0.22 6.67
N GLY A 38 3.74 0.74 7.58
CA GLY A 38 4.64 0.60 8.72
C GLY A 38 4.22 -0.54 9.66
N ILE A 39 2.94 -0.58 10.06
CA ILE A 39 2.39 -1.64 10.92
C ILE A 39 2.54 -3.01 10.24
N THR A 40 2.22 -3.10 8.94
CA THR A 40 2.35 -4.33 8.15
C THR A 40 3.81 -4.79 8.07
N GLY A 41 4.73 -3.89 7.75
CA GLY A 41 6.16 -4.19 7.69
C GLY A 41 6.76 -4.60 9.03
N VAL A 42 6.43 -3.85 10.10
CA VAL A 42 6.93 -4.12 11.46
C VAL A 42 6.37 -5.44 12.01
N SER A 43 5.07 -5.71 11.85
CA SER A 43 4.45 -6.96 12.30
C SER A 43 5.07 -8.18 11.62
N LEU A 44 5.26 -8.13 10.30
CA LEU A 44 5.95 -9.20 9.58
C LEU A 44 7.40 -9.32 10.05
N GLY A 45 8.16 -8.22 10.07
CA GLY A 45 9.57 -8.22 10.47
C GLY A 45 9.83 -8.78 11.87
N TRP A 46 8.94 -8.48 12.82
CA TRP A 46 9.05 -8.98 14.20
C TRP A 46 8.89 -10.49 14.32
N VAL A 47 8.05 -11.10 13.48
CA VAL A 47 7.71 -12.53 13.54
C VAL A 47 8.49 -13.35 12.51
N TYR A 48 9.00 -12.74 11.43
CA TYR A 48 9.57 -13.42 10.25
C TYR A 48 10.65 -14.47 10.57
N GLY A 49 11.53 -14.17 11.53
CA GLY A 49 12.59 -15.08 11.96
C GLY A 49 12.08 -16.33 12.69
N ARG A 50 10.91 -16.25 13.32
CA ARG A 50 10.26 -17.34 14.05
C ARG A 50 9.27 -18.12 13.19
N LEU A 51 8.91 -17.61 12.02
CA LEU A 51 7.99 -18.30 11.12
C LEU A 51 8.62 -19.57 10.56
N PRO A 52 7.86 -20.69 10.54
CA PRO A 52 8.27 -21.90 9.84
C PRO A 52 8.54 -21.60 8.36
N PRO A 53 9.36 -22.41 7.66
CA PRO A 53 9.63 -22.24 6.23
C PRO A 53 8.35 -22.18 5.38
N GLU A 54 7.33 -22.89 5.84
CA GLU A 54 6.03 -23.07 5.22
C GLU A 54 4.92 -22.47 6.09
N VAL A 55 4.11 -21.59 5.51
CA VAL A 55 3.02 -20.90 6.18
C VAL A 55 1.73 -21.01 5.37
N PRO A 56 0.55 -21.10 6.02
CA PRO A 56 -0.74 -21.08 5.35
C PRO A 56 -0.93 -19.72 4.67
N LEU A 57 -1.02 -19.72 3.35
CA LEU A 57 -1.35 -18.52 2.60
C LEU A 57 -2.89 -18.34 2.53
N TRP A 58 -3.32 -17.08 2.34
CA TRP A 58 -4.70 -16.72 1.96
C TRP A 58 -5.82 -17.16 2.91
N PHE A 59 -5.60 -17.07 4.23
CA PHE A 59 -6.62 -17.34 5.26
C PHE A 59 -7.14 -18.78 5.35
N SER A 60 -6.52 -19.71 4.62
CA SER A 60 -6.86 -21.12 4.65
C SER A 60 -6.58 -21.71 6.04
N ARG A 61 -7.52 -22.49 6.60
CA ARG A 61 -7.23 -23.32 7.78
C ARG A 61 -6.26 -24.43 7.35
N PRO A 62 -5.31 -24.88 8.19
CA PRO A 62 -4.40 -25.95 7.83
C PRO A 62 -5.19 -27.25 7.62
N TRP A 63 -5.58 -27.54 6.37
CA TRP A 63 -6.25 -28.78 5.98
C TRP A 63 -5.37 -29.49 4.95
N GLY A 64 -4.26 -30.04 5.46
CA GLY A 64 -3.24 -30.76 4.68
C GLY A 64 -2.11 -29.90 4.15
N GLU A 65 -1.06 -30.55 3.64
CA GLU A 65 0.19 -29.93 3.15
C GLU A 65 -0.01 -29.04 1.91
N MET A 66 -1.11 -29.19 1.18
CA MET A 66 -1.35 -28.50 -0.10
C MET A 66 -1.66 -26.99 0.00
N GLN A 67 -1.82 -26.43 1.20
CA GLN A 67 -2.09 -24.99 1.41
C GLN A 67 -0.92 -24.23 2.05
N LEU A 68 0.21 -24.90 2.23
CA LEU A 68 1.44 -24.31 2.74
C LEU A 68 2.22 -23.69 1.59
N GLY A 69 2.56 -22.40 1.73
CA GLY A 69 3.45 -21.70 0.83
C GLY A 69 4.72 -21.27 1.55
N LEU A 70 5.78 -20.99 0.79
CA LEU A 70 7.01 -20.44 1.35
C LEU A 70 6.72 -19.14 2.10
N LYS A 71 7.27 -18.95 3.30
CA LYS A 71 7.09 -17.72 4.11
C LYS A 71 7.50 -16.44 3.38
N GLY A 72 8.35 -16.54 2.35
CA GLY A 72 8.71 -15.43 1.46
C GLY A 72 7.50 -14.79 0.76
N TRP A 73 6.45 -15.56 0.48
CA TRP A 73 5.22 -15.05 -0.14
C TRP A 73 4.49 -14.02 0.74
N LEU A 74 4.74 -14.00 2.05
CA LEU A 74 4.17 -12.97 2.94
C LEU A 74 4.67 -11.57 2.61
N LEU A 75 5.85 -11.43 1.98
CA LEU A 75 6.39 -10.14 1.54
C LEU A 75 5.57 -9.50 0.40
N VAL A 76 4.76 -10.30 -0.31
CA VAL A 76 3.85 -9.78 -1.34
C VAL A 76 2.85 -8.80 -0.74
N LEU A 77 2.40 -9.01 0.49
CA LEU A 77 1.44 -8.11 1.14
C LEU A 77 2.00 -6.69 1.35
N PRO A 78 3.09 -6.46 2.12
CA PRO A 78 3.68 -5.14 2.24
C PRO A 78 4.22 -4.60 0.90
N GLY A 79 4.70 -5.46 0.01
CA GLY A 79 5.11 -5.06 -1.33
C GLY A 79 3.96 -4.52 -2.18
N SER A 80 2.78 -5.14 -2.09
CA SER A 80 1.57 -4.70 -2.80
C SER A 80 1.05 -3.38 -2.25
N ILE A 81 1.03 -3.19 -0.92
CA ILE A 81 0.70 -1.89 -0.29
C ILE A 81 1.61 -0.79 -0.85
N LEU A 82 2.93 -1.02 -0.83
CA LEU A 82 3.89 -0.03 -1.33
C LEU A 82 3.64 0.35 -2.80
N VAL A 83 3.39 -0.63 -3.67
CA VAL A 83 3.12 -0.38 -5.09
C VAL A 83 1.80 0.36 -5.27
N ILE A 84 0.75 -0.05 -4.56
CA ILE A 84 -0.58 0.60 -4.62
C ILE A 84 -0.47 2.05 -4.13
N ASP A 85 0.24 2.32 -3.04
CA ASP A 85 0.47 3.66 -2.50
C ASP A 85 1.15 4.57 -3.51
N ILE A 86 2.21 4.09 -4.17
CA ILE A 86 2.94 4.87 -5.19
C ILE A 86 2.02 5.18 -6.38
N VAL A 87 1.28 4.19 -6.86
CA VAL A 87 0.35 4.36 -7.99
C VAL A 87 -0.78 5.31 -7.60
N ALA A 88 -1.35 5.17 -6.41
CA ALA A 88 -2.43 6.00 -5.90
C ALA A 88 -1.98 7.45 -5.66
N ALA A 89 -0.79 7.66 -5.08
CA ALA A 89 -0.21 9.00 -4.91
C ALA A 89 0.02 9.69 -6.26
N THR A 90 0.53 8.95 -7.24
CA THR A 90 0.75 9.47 -8.59
C THR A 90 -0.57 9.79 -9.28
N GLY A 91 -1.52 8.86 -9.26
CA GLY A 91 -2.84 9.00 -9.88
C GLY A 91 -3.66 10.14 -9.25
N ALA A 92 -3.72 10.21 -7.93
CA ALA A 92 -4.34 11.31 -7.21
C ALA A 92 -3.69 12.64 -7.60
N GLY A 93 -2.35 12.69 -7.68
CA GLY A 93 -1.54 13.80 -8.18
C GLY A 93 -2.09 14.40 -9.48
N LEU A 94 -2.22 13.55 -10.48
CA LEU A 94 -2.67 13.92 -11.82
C LEU A 94 -4.14 14.38 -11.86
N ILE A 95 -4.98 13.83 -10.98
CA ILE A 95 -6.42 14.11 -10.94
C ILE A 95 -6.73 15.38 -10.15
N TYR A 96 -5.96 15.69 -9.10
CA TYR A 96 -6.26 16.75 -8.12
C TYR A 96 -6.39 18.14 -8.73
N GLY A 97 -5.63 18.43 -9.79
CA GLY A 97 -5.72 19.70 -10.51
C GLY A 97 -7.03 19.89 -11.28
N ARG A 98 -7.75 18.81 -11.60
CA ARG A 98 -9.01 18.80 -12.34
C ARG A 98 -10.20 18.59 -11.42
N GLU A 99 -10.12 17.59 -10.55
CA GLU A 99 -11.18 17.18 -9.64
C GLU A 99 -10.56 16.78 -8.29
N LYS A 100 -10.81 17.58 -7.25
CA LYS A 100 -10.26 17.36 -5.90
C LYS A 100 -10.95 16.24 -5.13
N LEU A 101 -12.28 16.11 -5.25
CA LEU A 101 -13.06 15.07 -4.59
C LEU A 101 -12.63 13.68 -5.08
N LEU A 102 -12.49 13.47 -6.39
CA LEU A 102 -12.04 12.22 -6.99
C LEU A 102 -10.62 11.88 -6.54
N ALA A 103 -9.71 12.86 -6.51
CA ALA A 103 -8.37 12.64 -5.97
C ALA A 103 -8.40 12.21 -4.48
N ARG A 104 -9.26 12.83 -3.66
CA ARG A 104 -9.48 12.43 -2.27
C ARG A 104 -10.11 11.02 -2.17
N MET A 105 -11.03 10.67 -3.05
CA MET A 105 -11.63 9.33 -3.10
C MET A 105 -10.60 8.27 -3.47
N VAL A 106 -9.67 8.56 -4.39
CA VAL A 106 -8.52 7.69 -4.66
C VAL A 106 -7.69 7.52 -3.39
N VAL A 107 -7.38 8.63 -2.70
CA VAL A 107 -6.58 8.58 -1.47
C VAL A 107 -7.24 7.69 -0.40
N TRP A 108 -8.50 7.97 -0.07
CA TRP A 108 -9.20 7.23 0.98
C TRP A 108 -9.62 5.82 0.56
N GLY A 109 -9.83 5.57 -0.74
CA GLY A 109 -10.06 4.24 -1.27
C GLY A 109 -8.86 3.32 -1.05
N THR A 110 -7.65 3.82 -1.26
CA THR A 110 -6.43 3.07 -0.95
C THR A 110 -6.28 2.80 0.55
N VAL A 111 -6.70 3.71 1.44
CA VAL A 111 -6.66 3.44 2.90
C VAL A 111 -7.44 2.16 3.23
N VAL A 112 -8.60 1.97 2.60
CA VAL A 112 -9.42 0.76 2.79
C VAL A 112 -8.69 -0.48 2.27
N ILE A 113 -8.04 -0.39 1.11
CA ILE A 113 -7.27 -1.49 0.53
C ILE A 113 -6.10 -1.87 1.45
N ASP A 114 -5.31 -0.90 1.91
CA ASP A 114 -4.18 -1.13 2.81
C ASP A 114 -4.63 -1.73 4.14
N PHE A 115 -5.76 -1.25 4.67
CA PHE A 115 -6.33 -1.82 5.89
C PHE A 115 -6.68 -3.29 5.70
N LEU A 116 -7.30 -3.66 4.58
CA LEU A 116 -7.64 -5.06 4.28
C LEU A 116 -6.38 -5.93 4.10
N LEU A 117 -5.33 -5.41 3.45
CA LEU A 117 -4.06 -6.11 3.27
C LEU A 117 -3.31 -6.28 4.61
N SER A 118 -3.31 -5.24 5.44
CA SER A 118 -2.74 -5.26 6.79
C SER A 118 -3.47 -6.26 7.68
N TYR A 119 -4.81 -6.22 7.66
CA TYR A 119 -5.67 -7.17 8.36
C TYR A 119 -5.40 -8.60 7.91
N ALA A 120 -5.24 -8.83 6.60
CA ALA A 120 -4.93 -10.14 6.05
C ALA A 120 -3.61 -10.69 6.58
N LEU A 121 -2.55 -9.88 6.56
CA LEU A 121 -1.27 -10.27 7.12
C LEU A 121 -1.39 -10.62 8.60
N ILE A 122 -2.00 -9.75 9.40
CA ILE A 122 -2.13 -9.95 10.85
C ILE A 122 -2.88 -11.25 11.14
N ARG A 123 -3.96 -11.54 10.40
CA ARG A 123 -4.71 -12.79 10.56
C ARG A 123 -3.89 -14.02 10.20
N ILE A 124 -3.05 -13.94 9.16
CA ILE A 124 -2.13 -15.04 8.82
C ILE A 124 -1.11 -15.23 9.94
N LEU A 125 -0.52 -14.15 10.46
CA LEU A 125 0.45 -14.21 11.54
C LEU A 125 -0.16 -14.80 12.83
N LEU A 126 -1.39 -14.43 13.19
CA LEU A 126 -2.12 -14.98 14.36
C LEU A 126 -2.55 -16.44 14.19
N LEU A 127 -2.58 -16.96 12.96
CA LEU A 127 -2.88 -18.38 12.73
C LEU A 127 -1.63 -19.25 12.94
N VAL A 128 -0.44 -18.67 12.74
CA VAL A 128 0.85 -19.37 12.79
C VAL A 128 1.57 -19.18 14.12
N GLY A 129 1.41 -18.02 14.76
CA GLY A 129 1.95 -17.70 16.09
C GLY A 129 1.00 -18.08 17.20
#